data_AF-A0A960PJ34-F1
#
_entry.id   AF-A0A960PJ34-F1
#
_cell.length_a   1.000
_cell.length_b   1.000
_cell.length_c   1.000
_cell.angle_alpha   90.00
_cell.angle_beta   90.00
_cell.angle_gamma   90.00
#
_symmetry.space_group_name_H-M   'P 1'
#
loop_
_entity.id
_entity.type
_entity.pdbx_description
1 polymer ?
#
loop_
_entity_poly.entity_id
_entity_poly.type
_entity_poly.pdbx_seq_one_letter_code
_entity_poly.pdbx_strand_id
1 'polypeptide(L)' 'MICCWFRAASGSVVTSSGVTAGMDMALAVIERLFSPEVATRMADQSEYERNTDPTVDPFVRCLNESM' A
#
# COMPACT_ATOMS: atom_id res chain seq x y z
N MET A 1 -0.05 7.93 -3.50
CA MET A 1 -1.36 8.46 -3.95
C MET A 1 -2.32 7.39 -4.51
N ILE A 2 -2.13 6.08 -4.25
CA ILE A 2 -3.06 5.01 -4.66
C ILE A 2 -3.03 3.95 -3.56
N CYS A 3 -4.02 3.86 -2.67
CA CYS A 3 -4.03 2.86 -1.62
C CYS A 3 -5.35 2.11 -1.53
N CYS A 4 -5.39 0.93 -2.12
CA CYS A 4 -6.28 -0.15 -1.68
C CYS A 4 -5.43 -1.40 -1.49
N TRP A 5 -5.19 -1.77 -0.23
CA TRP A 5 -4.58 -3.06 0.09
C TRP A 5 -5.35 -3.75 1.21
N PHE A 6 -5.56 -5.05 1.05
CA PHE A 6 -6.37 -5.84 1.96
C PHE A 6 -5.52 -6.91 2.63
N ARG A 7 -5.81 -7.15 3.91
CA ARG A 7 -5.24 -8.24 4.67
C ARG A 7 -6.28 -9.33 4.82
N ALA A 8 -5.95 -10.55 4.39
CA ALA A 8 -6.83 -11.69 4.61
C ALA A 8 -7.06 -11.93 6.11
N ALA A 9 -8.31 -12.21 6.49
CA ALA A 9 -8.73 -12.41 7.89
C ALA A 9 -8.02 -13.61 8.57
N SER A 10 -7.50 -14.57 7.79
CA SER A 10 -6.89 -15.81 8.26
C SER A 10 -5.38 -15.94 8.00
N GLY A 11 -4.66 -14.82 7.90
CA GLY A 11 -3.20 -14.80 8.06
C GLY A 11 -2.36 -14.76 6.77
N SER A 12 -1.15 -14.23 6.96
CA SER A 12 0.03 -14.05 6.07
C SER A 12 -0.15 -13.47 4.66
N VAL A 13 -1.36 -13.43 4.10
CA VAL A 13 -1.59 -12.94 2.73
C VAL A 13 -2.04 -11.48 2.74
N VAL A 14 -1.37 -10.69 1.90
CA VAL A 14 -1.68 -9.29 1.64
C VAL A 14 -1.83 -9.10 0.13
N THR A 15 -2.87 -8.41 -0.31
CA THR A 15 -3.15 -8.12 -1.72
C THR A 15 -3.30 -6.62 -1.95
N SER A 16 -3.01 -6.15 -3.17
CA SER A 16 -3.12 -4.73 -3.56
C SER A 16 -3.84 -4.58 -4.90
N SER A 17 -4.51 -3.45 -5.12
CA SER A 17 -5.29 -3.16 -6.34
C SER A 17 -4.45 -2.77 -7.56
N GLY A 18 -3.27 -2.18 -7.35
CA GLY A 18 -2.43 -1.62 -8.41
C GLY A 18 -0.97 -1.41 -7.99
N VAL A 19 -0.14 -0.89 -8.90
CA VAL A 19 1.32 -0.77 -8.71
C VAL A 19 1.68 0.10 -7.52
N THR A 20 1.16 1.32 -7.46
CA THR A 20 1.43 2.24 -6.34
C THR A 20 0.82 1.72 -5.04
N ALA A 21 -0.37 1.12 -5.08
CA ALA A 21 -0.95 0.43 -3.90
C ALA A 21 -0.07 -0.75 -3.44
N GLY A 22 0.63 -1.41 -4.36
CA GLY A 22 1.61 -2.45 -4.08
C GLY A 22 2.87 -1.91 -3.39
N MET A 23 3.34 -0.72 -3.76
CA MET A 23 4.47 -0.06 -3.08
C MET A 23 4.10 0.33 -1.64
N ASP A 24 2.92 0.93 -1.45
CA ASP A 24 2.40 1.26 -0.12
C ASP A 24 2.19 0.00 0.74
N MET A 25 1.69 -1.09 0.13
CA MET A 25 1.56 -2.40 0.76
C MET A 25 2.93 -3.00 1.15
N ALA A 26 3.95 -2.90 0.29
CA ALA A 26 5.28 -3.41 0.58
C ALA A 26 5.92 -2.70 1.80
N LEU A 27 5.75 -1.38 1.89
CA LEU A 27 6.19 -0.60 3.06
C LEU A 27 5.41 -0.98 4.32
N ALA A 28 4.11 -1.25 4.21
CA ALA A 28 3.31 -1.75 5.34
C ALA A 28 3.73 -3.16 5.80
N VAL A 29 4.17 -4.02 4.87
CA VAL A 29 4.75 -5.33 5.21
C VAL A 29 6.10 -5.17 5.91
N ILE A 30 6.96 -4.28 5.43
CA ILE A 30 8.25 -3.96 6.07
C ILE A 30 8.03 -3.44 7.50
N GLU A 31 7.08 -2.53 7.69
CA GLU A 31 6.71 -1.99 9.01
C GLU A 31 6.29 -3.11 9.99
N ARG A 32 5.50 -4.06 9.51
CA ARG A 32 5.02 -5.19 10.30
C ARG A 32 6.14 -6.19 10.65
N LEU A 33 7.07 -6.44 9.74
CA LEU A 33 8.11 -7.46 9.91
C LEU A 33 9.33 -6.95 10.67
N PHE A 34 9.68 -5.68 10.50
CA PHE A 34 10.87 -5.08 11.08
C PHE A 34 10.50 -4.03 12.11
N SER A 35 10.11 -2.84 11.65
CA SER A 35 9.59 -1.77 12.50
C SER A 35 9.10 -0.58 11.65
N PRO A 36 8.29 0.34 12.21
CA PRO A 36 7.89 1.58 11.54
C PRO A 36 9.06 2.46 11.09
N GLU A 37 10.15 2.49 11.87
CA GLU A 37 11.34 3.29 11.56
C GLU A 37 12.07 2.75 10.33
N VAL A 38 12.13 1.42 10.18
CA VAL A 38 12.71 0.78 9.00
C VAL A 38 11.86 1.10 7.76
N ALA A 39 10.54 1.01 7.86
CA ALA A 39 9.65 1.34 6.75
C ALA A 39 9.78 2.81 6.33
N THR A 40 9.84 3.73 7.30
CA THR A 40 10.04 5.16 7.05
C THR A 40 11.38 5.42 6.36
N ARG A 41 12.46 4.81 6.87
CA ARG A 41 13.78 4.93 6.25
C ARG A 41 13.81 4.39 4.81
N MET A 42 13.12 3.29 4.52
CA MET A 42 13.03 2.76 3.17
C MET A 42 12.24 3.68 2.23
N ALA A 43 11.15 4.29 2.73
CA ALA A 43 10.41 5.30 1.98
C ALA A 43 11.29 6.53 1.69
N ASP A 44 11.99 7.05 2.69
CA ASP A 44 12.90 8.19 2.55
C ASP A 44 14.04 7.91 1.56
N GLN A 45 14.67 6.73 1.66
CA GLN A 45 15.76 6.31 0.77
C GLN A 45 15.33 6.09 -0.69
N SER A 46 14.06 5.77 -0.89
CA SER A 46 13.47 5.62 -2.23
C SER A 46 12.80 6.89 -2.73
N GLU A 47 12.88 7.99 -1.97
CA GLU A 47 12.19 9.26 -2.24
C GLU A 47 10.68 9.04 -2.50
N TYR A 48 10.11 8.04 -1.86
CA TYR A 48 8.73 7.61 -2.09
C TYR A 48 7.80 8.24 -1.05
N GLU A 49 6.81 8.99 -1.53
CA GLU A 49 5.75 9.52 -0.68
C GLU A 49 4.70 8.43 -0.38
N ARG A 50 4.90 7.80 0.78
CA ARG A 50 4.04 6.72 1.29
C ARG A 50 2.68 7.23 1.74
N ASN A 51 1.62 6.55 1.32
CA ASN A 51 0.29 6.73 1.90
C ASN A 51 -0.01 5.60 2.91
N THR A 52 -0.33 5.98 4.15
CA THR A 52 -0.55 5.05 5.27
C THR A 52 -2.00 4.57 5.37
N ASP A 53 -2.95 5.24 4.73
CA ASP A 53 -4.36 4.84 4.74
C ASP A 53 -4.64 3.80 3.63
N PRO A 54 -4.95 2.53 3.98
CA PRO A 54 -5.20 1.46 3.02
C PRO A 54 -6.56 1.52 2.33
N THR A 55 -7.43 2.47 2.69
CA THR A 55 -8.82 2.54 2.19
C THR A 55 -9.03 3.58 1.10
N VAL A 56 -8.03 4.42 0.85
CA VAL A 56 -8.12 5.55 -0.06
C VAL A 56 -7.47 5.22 -1.40
N ASP A 57 -8.31 4.78 -2.34
CA ASP A 57 -7.92 4.58 -3.73
C ASP A 57 -8.73 5.51 -4.66
N PRO A 58 -8.10 6.56 -5.24
CA PRO A 58 -8.79 7.49 -6.13
C PRO A 58 -9.25 6.85 -7.45
N PHE A 59 -8.70 5.68 -7.82
CA PHE A 59 -9.07 4.96 -9.05
C PHE A 59 -10.37 4.19 -8.93
N VAL A 60 -10.94 4.04 -7.72
CA VAL A 60 -12.27 3.43 -7.52
C VAL A 60 -13.34 4.10 -8.39
N ARG A 61 -13.21 5.41 -8.62
CA ARG A 61 -14.15 6.20 -9.43
C ARG A 61 -14.09 5.85 -10.92
N CYS A 62 -12.92 5.46 -11.43
CA CYS A 62 -12.69 5.22 -12.85
C CYS A 62 -12.96 3.76 -13.28
N LEU A 63 -13.23 2.84 -12.34
CA LEU A 63 -13.42 1.41 -12.62
C LEU A 63 -14.57 1.09 -13.58
N ASN A 64 -15.55 1.99 -13.71
CA ASN A 64 -16.73 1.84 -14.59
C ASN A 64 -16.75 2.84 -15.76
N GLU A 65 -15.72 3.67 -15.92
CA GLU A 65 -15.71 4.76 -16.91
C GLU A 65 -15.00 4.37 -18.22
N SER A 66 -14.40 3.17 -18.27
CA SER A 66 -13.65 2.65 -19.43
C SER A 66 -14.42 1.60 -20.25
N MET A 67 -15.76 1.60 -20.18
CA MET A 67 -16.65 0.80 -21.04
C MET A 67 -17.35 1.67 -22.08
#